data_AF-A0AAV1GCX9-F1
#
_entry.id   AF-A0AAV1GCX9-F1
#
_cell.length_a   1.000
_cell.length_b   1.000
_cell.length_c   1.000
_cell.angle_alpha   90.00
_cell.angle_beta   90.00
_cell.angle_gamma   90.00
#
_symmetry.space_group_name_H-M   'P 1'
#
loop_
_entity.id
_entity.type
_entity.pdbx_description
1 polymer ?
#
loop_
_entity_poly.entity_id
_entity_poly.type
_entity_poly.pdbx_seq_one_letter_code
_entity_poly.pdbx_strand_id
1 'polypeptide(L)'
;MAPDLRQDFNMMEQRKRVSMILQSPAFCDELETMIQDQLKKGKTPTSLLALQQIADFMTTSMPSMYPAAPQGGMAALNMSLGMVTPVNDLRGSDSISYDKGEKLLRCKLAAFYRLTDLFGWSELIYNHLTVRVNSDQERFLIVPFGLLYSEVTASSLVKINVQGEIVDRGSTNLGVNQAGFTLHSAIYAARPDVKCVVHIHTAAGACSK
;
A
#
# COMPACT_ATOMS: atom_id res chain seq x y z
N MET A 1 40.14 11.64 -6.79
CA MET A 1 38.83 12.28 -6.59
C MET A 1 37.92 11.24 -5.95
N ALA A 2 37.46 11.49 -4.73
CA ALA A 2 36.71 10.50 -3.95
C ALA A 2 35.45 10.05 -4.72
N PRO A 3 35.10 8.75 -4.70
CA PRO A 3 33.98 8.20 -5.48
C PRO A 3 32.64 8.87 -5.15
N ASP A 4 32.49 9.40 -3.95
CA ASP A 4 31.30 10.09 -3.42
C ASP A 4 30.97 11.39 -4.19
N LEU A 5 31.98 12.19 -4.53
CA LEU A 5 31.80 13.47 -5.24
C LEU A 5 31.34 13.29 -6.69
N ARG A 6 31.69 12.17 -7.33
CA ARG A 6 31.24 11.86 -8.70
C ARG A 6 29.77 11.45 -8.73
N GLN A 7 29.31 10.77 -7.67
CA GLN A 7 27.92 10.36 -7.54
C GLN A 7 27.02 11.57 -7.29
N ASP A 8 27.44 12.49 -6.42
CA ASP A 8 26.74 13.75 -6.16
C ASP A 8 26.63 14.64 -7.41
N PHE A 9 27.70 14.73 -8.21
CA PHE A 9 27.69 15.50 -9.45
C PHE A 9 26.70 14.92 -10.48
N ASN A 10 26.67 13.59 -10.62
CA ASN A 10 25.73 12.90 -11.51
C ASN A 10 24.27 13.09 -11.06
N MET A 11 24.00 13.03 -9.75
CA MET A 11 22.67 13.29 -9.20
C MET A 11 22.24 14.75 -9.38
N MET A 12 23.16 15.71 -9.25
CA MET A 12 22.88 17.12 -9.55
C MET A 12 22.55 17.34 -11.03
N GLU A 13 23.29 16.73 -11.97
CA GLU A 13 22.98 16.82 -13.39
C GLU A 13 21.65 16.15 -13.77
N GLN A 14 21.31 15.02 -13.14
CA GLN A 14 20.00 14.38 -13.34
C GLN A 14 18.86 15.27 -12.84
N ARG A 15 18.98 15.85 -11.64
CA ARG A 15 17.98 16.79 -11.11
C ARG A 15 17.83 18.03 -11.99
N LYS A 16 18.93 18.55 -12.54
CA LYS A 16 18.91 19.69 -13.47
C LYS A 16 18.20 19.33 -14.78
N ARG A 17 18.42 18.13 -15.32
CA ARG A 17 17.72 17.63 -16.53
C ARG A 17 16.22 17.44 -16.30
N VAL A 18 15.82 16.83 -15.18
CA VAL A 18 14.40 16.66 -14.83
C VAL A 18 13.70 18.01 -14.66
N SER A 19 14.35 18.96 -14.00
CA SER A 19 13.81 20.33 -13.84
C SER A 19 13.62 21.04 -15.17
N MET A 20 14.54 20.89 -16.13
CA MET A 20 14.41 21.51 -17.46
C MET A 20 13.28 20.89 -18.28
N ILE A 21 13.02 19.58 -18.14
CA ILE A 21 11.93 18.90 -18.86
C ILE A 21 10.57 19.34 -18.30
N LEU A 22 10.42 19.39 -16.96
CA LEU A 22 9.19 19.85 -16.31
C LEU A 22 8.91 21.34 -16.49
N GLN A 23 9.93 22.14 -16.82
CA GLN A 23 9.79 23.57 -17.15
C GLN A 23 9.66 23.82 -18.66
N SER A 24 9.68 22.78 -19.50
CA SER A 24 9.52 22.91 -20.94
C SER A 24 8.07 23.29 -21.27
N PRO A 25 7.82 24.44 -21.92
CA PRO A 25 6.47 24.87 -22.27
C PRO A 25 5.75 23.85 -23.17
N ALA A 26 6.47 23.27 -24.13
CA ALA A 26 5.92 22.27 -25.05
C ALA A 26 5.45 21.00 -24.33
N PHE A 27 6.16 20.58 -23.28
CA PHE A 27 5.80 19.39 -22.51
C PHE A 27 4.59 19.67 -21.61
N CYS A 28 4.53 20.86 -20.99
CA CYS A 28 3.38 21.28 -20.21
C CYS A 28 2.12 21.40 -21.07
N ASP A 29 2.21 21.97 -22.27
CA ASP A 29 1.08 22.11 -23.19
C ASP A 29 0.55 20.75 -23.66
N GLU A 30 1.45 19.80 -23.95
CA GLU A 30 1.08 18.43 -24.34
C GLU A 30 0.40 17.66 -23.20
N LEU A 31 0.95 17.78 -21.96
CA LEU A 31 0.34 17.19 -20.77
C LEU A 31 -1.04 17.80 -20.47
N GLU A 32 -1.18 19.12 -20.58
CA GLU A 32 -2.44 19.81 -20.30
C GLU A 32 -3.50 19.44 -21.34
N THR A 33 -3.11 19.29 -22.61
CA THR A 33 -3.97 18.76 -23.67
C THR A 33 -4.44 17.33 -23.37
N MET A 34 -3.53 16.46 -22.92
CA MET A 34 -3.87 15.07 -22.54
C MET A 34 -4.83 15.02 -21.34
N ILE A 35 -4.60 15.84 -20.32
CA ILE A 35 -5.44 15.90 -19.12
C ILE A 35 -6.84 16.43 -19.48
N GLN A 36 -6.93 17.46 -20.33
CA GLN A 36 -8.22 18.01 -20.78
C GLN A 36 -9.02 17.02 -21.63
N ASP A 37 -8.37 16.23 -22.49
CA ASP A 37 -9.03 15.20 -23.28
C ASP A 37 -9.57 14.06 -22.39
N GLN A 38 -8.86 13.73 -21.31
CA GLN A 38 -9.31 12.76 -20.30
C GLN A 38 -10.48 13.29 -19.44
N LEU A 39 -10.47 14.57 -19.08
CA LEU A 39 -11.56 15.20 -18.32
C LEU A 39 -12.87 15.23 -19.13
N LYS A 40 -12.79 15.46 -20.45
CA LYS A 40 -13.97 15.47 -21.33
C LYS A 40 -14.55 14.08 -21.58
N LYS A 41 -13.74 13.01 -21.60
CA LYS A 41 -14.18 11.66 -21.95
C LYS A 41 -14.72 10.82 -20.78
N GLY A 42 -14.60 11.30 -19.54
CA GLY A 42 -15.11 10.60 -18.35
C GLY A 42 -14.42 9.26 -18.07
N LYS A 43 -14.62 8.72 -16.85
CA LYS A 43 -13.96 7.49 -16.34
C LYS A 43 -14.27 6.27 -17.22
N THR A 44 -13.43 6.04 -18.21
CA THR A 44 -13.42 4.86 -19.08
C THR A 44 -12.12 4.09 -18.84
N PRO A 45 -12.06 2.77 -19.11
CA PRO A 45 -10.85 1.95 -18.89
C PRO A 45 -9.61 2.47 -19.64
N THR A 46 -9.80 3.31 -20.66
CA THR A 46 -8.75 4.03 -21.38
C THR A 46 -8.01 5.05 -20.50
N SER A 47 -8.63 5.61 -19.46
CA SER A 47 -7.94 6.54 -18.55
C SER A 47 -6.90 5.85 -17.68
N LEU A 48 -7.07 4.55 -17.41
CA LEU A 48 -6.05 3.73 -16.76
C LEU A 48 -4.90 3.41 -17.71
N LEU A 49 -5.20 3.14 -18.99
CA LEU A 49 -4.19 2.97 -20.03
C LEU A 49 -3.42 4.27 -20.29
N ALA A 50 -4.09 5.43 -20.27
CA ALA A 50 -3.44 6.73 -20.40
C ALA A 50 -2.51 7.01 -19.20
N LEU A 51 -2.94 6.71 -17.96
CA LEU A 51 -2.08 6.78 -16.77
C LEU A 51 -0.88 5.83 -16.88
N GLN A 52 -1.10 4.62 -17.41
CA GLN A 52 -0.03 3.66 -17.65
C GLN A 52 0.94 4.16 -18.73
N GLN A 53 0.45 4.75 -19.82
CA GLN A 53 1.27 5.35 -20.87
C GLN A 53 2.08 6.54 -20.37
N ILE A 54 1.49 7.38 -19.49
CA ILE A 54 2.23 8.47 -18.83
C ILE A 54 3.34 7.91 -17.95
N ALA A 55 3.05 6.85 -17.18
CA ALA A 55 4.06 6.18 -16.36
C ALA A 55 5.18 5.57 -17.20
N ASP A 56 4.82 4.87 -18.30
CA ASP A 56 5.75 4.24 -19.23
C ASP A 56 6.65 5.28 -19.93
N PHE A 57 6.09 6.44 -20.27
CA PHE A 57 6.82 7.57 -20.87
C PHE A 57 7.80 8.21 -19.90
N MET A 58 7.44 8.33 -18.61
CA MET A 58 8.36 8.81 -17.57
C MET A 58 9.52 7.84 -17.30
N THR A 59 9.36 6.54 -17.62
CA THR A 59 10.39 5.51 -17.40
C THR A 59 11.35 5.30 -18.57
N THR A 60 10.98 5.66 -19.81
CA THR A 60 11.83 5.42 -20.99
C THR A 60 13.03 6.38 -21.10
N SER A 61 13.17 7.37 -20.21
CA SER A 61 14.25 8.37 -20.22
C SER A 61 15.41 8.12 -19.24
N MET A 62 15.46 6.95 -18.59
CA MET A 62 16.60 6.54 -17.72
C MET A 62 17.47 5.47 -18.41
N PRO A 63 18.80 5.69 -18.59
CA PRO A 63 19.67 4.66 -19.17
C PRO A 63 19.84 3.48 -18.21
N SER A 64 19.62 2.27 -18.74
CA SER A 64 19.80 1.00 -18.05
C SER A 64 21.27 0.77 -17.63
N MET A 65 21.51 0.53 -16.34
CA MET A 65 22.84 0.20 -15.82
C MET A 65 22.79 -1.00 -14.88
N TYR A 66 22.19 -2.13 -15.26
CA TYR A 66 22.46 -3.43 -14.61
C TYR A 66 22.34 -4.61 -15.58
N PRO A 67 23.14 -5.69 -15.41
CA PRO A 67 23.23 -6.78 -16.37
C PRO A 67 22.05 -7.75 -16.26
N ALA A 68 21.73 -8.40 -17.39
CA ALA A 68 20.63 -9.35 -17.55
C ALA A 68 20.80 -10.57 -16.62
N ALA A 69 19.77 -10.85 -15.80
CA ALA A 69 19.60 -12.09 -15.05
C ALA A 69 18.54 -12.98 -15.74
N PRO A 70 18.60 -14.31 -15.57
CA PRO A 70 18.10 -15.29 -16.53
C PRO A 70 16.56 -15.44 -16.50
N GLN A 71 16.02 -15.89 -17.65
CA GLN A 71 14.60 -16.18 -17.87
C GLN A 71 13.98 -17.00 -16.73
N GLY A 72 13.09 -16.39 -15.96
CA GLY A 72 12.29 -17.10 -14.97
C GLY A 72 11.47 -16.18 -14.06
N GLY A 73 10.21 -15.97 -14.42
CA GLY A 73 9.18 -15.50 -13.50
C GLY A 73 8.98 -13.98 -13.46
N MET A 74 7.72 -13.57 -13.60
CA MET A 74 7.20 -12.19 -13.52
C MET A 74 7.46 -11.47 -12.18
N ALA A 75 8.29 -12.03 -11.29
CA ALA A 75 8.64 -11.48 -9.98
C ALA A 75 9.80 -10.46 -10.05
N ALA A 76 10.72 -10.58 -11.03
CA ALA A 76 11.93 -9.76 -11.08
C ALA A 76 11.71 -8.33 -11.61
N LEU A 77 10.61 -8.06 -12.32
CA LEU A 77 10.30 -6.72 -12.83
C LEU A 77 9.82 -5.75 -11.73
N ASN A 78 9.45 -6.26 -10.55
CA ASN A 78 8.91 -5.47 -9.45
C ASN A 78 9.99 -4.74 -8.61
N MET A 79 11.28 -5.04 -8.82
CA MET A 79 12.37 -4.52 -7.98
C MET A 79 13.11 -3.32 -8.58
N SER A 80 12.87 -2.96 -9.85
CA SER A 80 13.68 -1.95 -10.57
C SER A 80 13.01 -0.59 -10.77
N LEU A 81 11.75 -0.44 -10.35
CA LEU A 81 11.03 0.83 -10.29
C LEU A 81 10.44 0.92 -8.89
N GLY A 82 10.41 2.10 -8.27
CA GLY A 82 9.74 2.33 -6.99
C GLY A 82 8.24 2.07 -7.10
N MET A 83 7.84 0.80 -7.17
CA MET A 83 6.47 0.35 -7.34
C MET A 83 5.76 0.53 -6.01
N VAL A 84 5.03 1.63 -5.91
CA VAL A 84 4.08 1.86 -4.82
C VAL A 84 3.09 0.70 -4.84
N THR A 85 3.16 -0.18 -3.84
CA THR A 85 2.20 -1.28 -3.71
C THR A 85 0.80 -0.67 -3.54
N PRO A 86 -0.16 -0.99 -4.43
CA PRO A 86 -1.48 -0.40 -4.34
C PRO A 86 -2.20 -0.86 -3.08
N VAL A 87 -2.84 0.07 -2.38
CA VAL A 87 -3.66 -0.24 -1.19
C VAL A 87 -4.81 -1.19 -1.54
N ASN A 88 -5.45 -0.94 -2.68
CA ASN A 88 -6.48 -1.81 -3.25
C ASN A 88 -5.89 -2.64 -4.38
N ASP A 89 -5.41 -3.83 -4.03
CA ASP A 89 -4.82 -4.82 -4.94
C ASP A 89 -5.79 -5.96 -5.30
N LEU A 90 -7.03 -5.93 -4.79
CA LEU A 90 -8.05 -6.94 -5.08
C LEU A 90 -8.44 -6.89 -6.57
N ARG A 91 -7.89 -7.81 -7.39
CA ARG A 91 -8.19 -7.97 -8.82
C ARG A 91 -8.70 -9.37 -9.13
N GLY A 92 -9.48 -9.51 -10.20
CA GLY A 92 -9.86 -10.81 -10.77
C GLY A 92 -10.46 -11.78 -9.73
N SER A 93 -9.81 -12.94 -9.56
CA SER A 93 -10.22 -14.03 -8.66
C SER A 93 -10.32 -13.60 -7.19
N ASP A 94 -9.43 -12.75 -6.70
CA ASP A 94 -9.44 -12.30 -5.29
C ASP A 94 -10.64 -11.40 -4.99
N SER A 95 -11.12 -10.69 -6.01
CA SER A 95 -12.40 -9.98 -5.93
C SER A 95 -13.56 -10.98 -5.86
N ILE A 96 -13.50 -12.16 -6.48
CA ILE A 96 -14.64 -13.09 -6.42
C ILE A 96 -14.74 -13.74 -5.02
N SER A 97 -13.62 -13.89 -4.31
CA SER A 97 -13.54 -14.59 -3.01
C SER A 97 -14.19 -13.89 -1.82
N TYR A 98 -14.43 -12.57 -1.89
CA TYR A 98 -14.94 -11.78 -0.76
C TYR A 98 -16.32 -11.18 -1.04
N ASP A 99 -17.14 -11.07 0.00
CA ASP A 99 -18.38 -10.29 -0.07
C ASP A 99 -18.07 -8.80 -0.34
N LYS A 100 -19.00 -8.09 -1.00
CA LYS A 100 -18.85 -6.65 -1.30
C LYS A 100 -18.55 -5.82 -0.04
N GLY A 101 -19.20 -6.13 1.08
CA GLY A 101 -18.95 -5.48 2.37
C GLY A 101 -17.54 -5.74 2.89
N GLU A 102 -17.09 -7.00 2.86
CA GLU A 102 -15.74 -7.37 3.32
C GLU A 102 -14.66 -6.69 2.48
N LYS A 103 -14.80 -6.64 1.14
CA LYS A 103 -13.83 -5.94 0.27
C LYS A 103 -13.66 -4.48 0.65
N LEU A 104 -14.78 -3.78 0.87
CA LEU A 104 -14.74 -2.37 1.22
C LEU A 104 -14.04 -2.17 2.57
N LEU A 105 -14.27 -3.05 3.54
CA LEU A 105 -13.60 -3.01 4.84
C LEU A 105 -12.10 -3.32 4.71
N ARG A 106 -11.71 -4.31 3.90
CA ARG A 106 -10.29 -4.59 3.60
C ARG A 106 -9.57 -3.39 3.01
N CYS A 107 -10.18 -2.75 2.00
CA CYS A 107 -9.61 -1.54 1.40
C CYS A 107 -9.50 -0.37 2.39
N LYS A 108 -10.54 -0.13 3.20
CA LYS A 108 -10.54 0.93 4.20
C LYS A 108 -9.51 0.69 5.30
N LEU A 109 -9.41 -0.54 5.79
CA LEU A 109 -8.45 -0.91 6.82
C LEU A 109 -7.01 -0.83 6.29
N ALA A 110 -6.75 -1.33 5.08
CA ALA A 110 -5.44 -1.19 4.45
C ALA A 110 -5.05 0.29 4.25
N ALA A 111 -5.99 1.13 3.81
CA ALA A 111 -5.76 2.56 3.71
C ALA A 111 -5.45 3.19 5.07
N PHE A 112 -6.13 2.74 6.14
CA PHE A 112 -5.88 3.23 7.48
C PHE A 112 -4.47 2.87 7.97
N TYR A 113 -4.01 1.63 7.75
CA TYR A 113 -2.62 1.24 8.03
C TYR A 113 -1.61 2.16 7.32
N ARG A 114 -1.83 2.44 6.03
CA ARG A 114 -0.98 3.37 5.26
C ARG A 114 -1.02 4.80 5.79
N LEU A 115 -2.17 5.27 6.25
CA LEU A 115 -2.28 6.59 6.88
C LEU A 115 -1.55 6.62 8.21
N THR A 116 -1.65 5.58 9.05
CA THR A 116 -0.92 5.52 10.31
C THR A 116 0.59 5.52 10.13
N ASP A 117 1.09 4.88 9.08
CA ASP A 117 2.50 4.94 8.66
C ASP A 117 2.88 6.35 8.17
N LEU A 118 2.06 6.94 7.29
CA LEU A 118 2.27 8.29 6.77
C LEU A 118 2.35 9.37 7.86
N PHE A 119 1.55 9.23 8.92
CA PHE A 119 1.57 10.15 10.07
C PHE A 119 2.67 9.82 11.10
N GLY A 120 3.49 8.80 10.86
CA GLY A 120 4.56 8.39 11.78
C GLY A 120 4.05 7.83 13.11
N TRP A 121 2.83 7.29 13.12
CA TRP A 121 2.21 6.68 14.32
C TRP A 121 2.55 5.20 14.45
N SER A 122 3.22 4.60 13.46
CA SER A 122 3.68 3.22 13.51
C SER A 122 5.06 3.12 14.18
N GLU A 123 5.08 2.85 15.49
CA GLU A 123 6.30 2.37 16.15
C GLU A 123 6.40 0.84 16.03
N LEU A 124 7.28 0.38 15.13
CA LEU A 124 7.57 -1.04 14.89
C LEU A 124 6.31 -1.86 14.53
N ILE A 125 6.33 -3.17 14.77
CA ILE A 125 5.30 -4.14 14.35
C ILE A 125 4.33 -4.55 15.47
N TYR A 126 4.35 -3.86 16.61
CA TYR A 126 3.54 -4.23 17.79
C TYR A 126 2.16 -3.55 17.83
N ASN A 127 1.98 -2.51 17.03
CA ASN A 127 0.69 -1.87 16.85
C ASN A 127 -0.27 -2.85 16.13
N HIS A 128 -1.57 -2.70 16.36
CA HIS A 128 -2.57 -3.50 15.66
C HIS A 128 -3.92 -2.78 15.58
N LEU A 129 -4.53 -2.84 14.40
CA LEU A 129 -5.82 -2.25 14.11
C LEU A 129 -6.76 -3.37 13.64
N THR A 130 -7.92 -3.47 14.25
CA THR A 130 -8.89 -4.52 13.90
C THR A 130 -10.22 -3.93 13.49
N VAL A 131 -10.87 -4.59 12.52
CA VAL A 131 -12.22 -4.23 12.07
C VAL A 131 -13.11 -5.46 12.07
N ARG A 132 -14.29 -5.34 12.68
CA ARG A 132 -15.36 -6.33 12.67
C ARG A 132 -15.99 -6.37 11.28
N VAL A 133 -15.95 -7.52 10.61
CA VAL A 133 -16.52 -7.73 9.26
C VAL A 133 -18.02 -7.98 9.34
N ASN A 134 -18.41 -8.89 10.21
CA ASN A 134 -19.80 -9.27 10.44
C ASN A 134 -20.02 -9.43 11.95
N SER A 135 -21.06 -8.76 12.45
CA SER A 135 -21.43 -8.83 13.88
C SER A 135 -21.97 -10.19 14.30
N ASP A 136 -22.61 -10.92 13.39
CA ASP A 136 -23.26 -12.19 13.71
C ASP A 136 -22.27 -13.35 13.80
N GLN A 137 -21.15 -13.24 13.08
CA GLN A 137 -20.14 -14.30 12.99
C GLN A 137 -18.86 -14.01 13.79
N GLU A 138 -18.80 -12.85 14.46
CA GLU A 138 -17.63 -12.38 15.22
C GLU A 138 -16.31 -12.58 14.46
N ARG A 139 -16.29 -12.10 13.21
CA ARG A 139 -15.11 -12.16 12.33
C ARG A 139 -14.44 -10.81 12.26
N PHE A 140 -13.11 -10.81 12.33
CA PHE A 140 -12.31 -9.59 12.38
C PHE A 140 -11.21 -9.62 11.34
N LEU A 141 -10.87 -8.45 10.78
CA LEU A 141 -9.70 -8.25 9.92
C LEU A 141 -8.57 -7.63 10.74
N ILE A 142 -7.36 -8.11 10.55
CA ILE A 142 -6.13 -7.64 11.19
C ILE A 142 -4.96 -7.71 10.21
N VAL A 143 -3.91 -6.91 10.44
CA VAL A 143 -2.65 -7.05 9.72
C VAL A 143 -1.96 -8.37 10.09
N PRO A 144 -1.35 -9.09 9.12
CA PRO A 144 -0.47 -10.21 9.44
C PRO A 144 0.75 -9.75 10.25
N PHE A 145 1.18 -10.58 11.20
CA PHE A 145 2.34 -10.29 12.03
C PHE A 145 3.63 -10.39 11.21
N GLY A 146 4.45 -9.33 11.27
CA GLY A 146 5.72 -9.21 10.54
C GLY A 146 5.66 -8.31 9.31
N LEU A 147 4.48 -7.81 8.91
CA LEU A 147 4.33 -6.86 7.81
C LEU A 147 4.41 -5.42 8.33
N LEU A 148 5.15 -4.55 7.65
CA LEU A 148 5.15 -3.13 7.96
C LEU A 148 3.84 -2.47 7.51
N TYR A 149 3.42 -1.41 8.19
CA TYR A 149 2.18 -0.69 7.85
C TYR A 149 2.24 -0.07 6.46
N SER A 150 3.45 0.32 6.03
CA SER A 150 3.78 0.78 4.67
C SER A 150 3.67 -0.30 3.59
N GLU A 151 3.49 -1.57 3.95
CA GLU A 151 3.40 -2.69 3.00
C GLU A 151 1.98 -3.27 2.92
N VAL A 152 1.10 -2.91 3.85
CA VAL A 152 -0.27 -3.45 3.94
C VAL A 152 -1.08 -3.15 2.68
N THR A 153 -1.73 -4.17 2.16
CA THR A 153 -2.72 -4.11 1.08
C THR A 153 -4.04 -4.77 1.49
N ALA A 154 -5.12 -4.53 0.74
CA ALA A 154 -6.43 -5.12 1.00
C ALA A 154 -6.40 -6.66 0.95
N SER A 155 -5.63 -7.25 0.03
CA SER A 155 -5.46 -8.71 -0.06
C SER A 155 -4.61 -9.27 1.08
N SER A 156 -3.64 -8.51 1.59
CA SER A 156 -2.70 -8.98 2.62
C SER A 156 -3.33 -9.19 4.00
N LEU A 157 -4.47 -8.54 4.26
CA LEU A 157 -5.17 -8.62 5.54
C LEU A 157 -5.65 -10.04 5.84
N VAL A 158 -5.53 -10.44 7.10
CA VAL A 158 -5.95 -11.75 7.60
C VAL A 158 -7.31 -11.61 8.29
N LYS A 159 -8.20 -12.59 8.07
CA LYS A 159 -9.48 -12.70 8.78
C LYS A 159 -9.35 -13.74 9.90
N ILE A 160 -9.76 -13.36 11.09
CA ILE A 160 -9.70 -14.18 12.29
C ILE A 160 -11.06 -14.30 12.96
N ASN A 161 -11.25 -15.35 13.76
CA ASN A 161 -12.39 -15.49 14.68
C ASN A 161 -12.10 -14.81 16.03
N VAL A 162 -13.08 -14.82 16.95
CA VAL A 162 -12.95 -14.21 18.28
C VAL A 162 -11.87 -14.87 19.15
N GLN A 163 -11.51 -16.12 18.87
CA GLN A 163 -10.40 -16.83 19.52
C GLN A 163 -9.02 -16.47 18.94
N GLY A 164 -8.96 -15.67 17.86
CA GLY A 164 -7.71 -15.31 17.20
C GLY A 164 -7.15 -16.40 16.27
N GLU A 165 -7.99 -17.37 15.88
CA GLU A 165 -7.65 -18.37 14.87
C GLU A 165 -7.89 -17.81 13.47
N ILE A 166 -7.03 -18.17 12.53
CA ILE A 166 -7.10 -17.67 11.16
C ILE A 166 -8.19 -18.43 10.40
N VAL A 167 -9.21 -17.69 9.97
CA VAL A 167 -10.29 -18.16 9.10
C VAL A 167 -9.91 -17.98 7.63
N ASP A 168 -9.14 -16.94 7.32
CA ASP A 168 -8.72 -16.59 5.98
C ASP A 168 -7.38 -15.88 6.02
N ARG A 169 -6.39 -16.41 5.31
CA ARG A 169 -5.01 -15.91 5.31
C ARG A 169 -4.79 -14.71 4.39
N GLY A 170 -5.78 -14.35 3.57
CA GLY A 170 -5.58 -13.37 2.50
C GLY A 170 -4.53 -13.86 1.51
N SER A 171 -3.69 -12.95 1.03
CA SER A 171 -2.59 -13.26 0.09
C SER A 171 -1.27 -13.65 0.78
N THR A 172 -1.21 -13.65 2.11
CA THR A 172 0.04 -13.91 2.85
C THR A 172 0.01 -15.27 3.55
N ASN A 173 1.18 -15.87 3.75
CA ASN A 173 1.33 -17.06 4.60
C ASN A 173 1.70 -16.72 6.05
N LEU A 174 1.69 -15.44 6.40
CA LEU A 174 2.05 -14.94 7.72
C LEU A 174 0.97 -15.24 8.75
N GLY A 175 1.39 -15.33 10.01
CA GLY A 175 0.50 -15.53 11.14
C GLY A 175 -0.12 -14.22 11.64
N VAL A 176 -0.83 -14.31 12.76
CA VAL A 176 -1.35 -13.15 13.50
C VAL A 176 -0.76 -13.11 14.90
N ASN A 177 -0.60 -11.92 15.45
CA ASN A 177 -0.21 -11.77 16.85
C ASN A 177 -1.43 -11.98 17.76
N GLN A 178 -1.62 -13.23 18.20
CA GLN A 178 -2.75 -13.62 19.06
C GLN A 178 -2.73 -12.91 20.42
N ALA A 179 -1.55 -12.68 20.98
CA ALA A 179 -1.41 -11.96 22.24
C ALA A 179 -1.91 -10.50 22.12
N GLY A 180 -1.59 -9.82 21.02
CA GLY A 180 -2.14 -8.49 20.73
C GLY A 180 -3.66 -8.51 20.57
N PHE A 181 -4.17 -9.50 19.82
CA PHE A 181 -5.61 -9.59 19.56
C PHE A 181 -6.47 -9.87 20.81
N THR A 182 -5.91 -10.49 21.86
CA THR A 182 -6.65 -10.85 23.08
C THR A 182 -7.31 -9.66 23.76
N LEU A 183 -6.67 -8.47 23.73
CA LEU A 183 -7.29 -7.26 24.27
C LEU A 183 -8.44 -6.77 23.39
N HIS A 184 -8.28 -6.84 22.07
CA HIS A 184 -9.31 -6.43 21.12
C HIS A 184 -10.54 -7.33 21.20
N SER A 185 -10.35 -8.65 21.36
CA SER A 185 -11.47 -9.60 21.50
C SER A 185 -12.30 -9.31 22.76
N ALA A 186 -11.65 -8.99 23.88
CA ALA A 186 -12.35 -8.59 25.10
C ALA A 186 -13.19 -7.31 24.92
N ILE A 187 -12.65 -6.30 24.21
CA ILE A 187 -13.39 -5.07 23.90
C ILE A 187 -14.60 -5.38 23.00
N TYR A 188 -14.42 -6.18 21.97
CA TYR A 188 -15.52 -6.55 21.07
C TYR A 188 -16.62 -7.37 21.74
N ALA A 189 -16.26 -8.23 22.70
CA ALA A 189 -17.20 -8.98 23.51
C ALA A 189 -18.00 -8.07 24.45
N ALA A 190 -17.33 -7.10 25.10
CA ALA A 190 -17.98 -6.15 25.99
C ALA A 190 -18.81 -5.08 25.24
N ARG A 191 -18.44 -4.76 23.99
CA ARG A 191 -19.05 -3.70 23.19
C ARG A 191 -19.40 -4.20 21.78
N PRO A 192 -20.59 -4.83 21.62
CA PRO A 192 -21.08 -5.29 20.32
C PRO A 192 -21.26 -4.18 19.28
N ASP A 193 -21.47 -2.95 19.72
CA ASP A 193 -21.63 -1.76 18.87
C ASP A 193 -20.32 -1.28 18.23
N VAL A 194 -19.17 -1.67 18.80
CA VAL A 194 -17.86 -1.28 18.30
C VAL A 194 -17.48 -2.09 17.05
N LYS A 195 -17.16 -1.36 15.98
CA LYS A 195 -16.76 -1.93 14.68
C LYS A 195 -15.26 -1.92 14.43
N CYS A 196 -14.53 -0.97 15.01
CA CYS A 196 -13.10 -0.80 14.79
C CYS A 196 -12.42 -0.53 16.13
N VAL A 197 -11.29 -1.20 16.39
CA VAL A 197 -10.45 -0.95 17.56
C VAL A 197 -9.04 -0.67 17.06
N VAL A 198 -8.45 0.39 17.59
CA VAL A 198 -7.16 0.94 17.15
C VAL A 198 -6.24 0.99 18.34
N HIS A 199 -5.17 0.19 18.30
CA HIS A 199 -4.12 0.20 19.31
C HIS A 199 -2.81 0.67 18.67
N ILE A 200 -2.30 1.80 19.16
CA ILE A 200 -1.15 2.49 18.61
C ILE A 200 -0.23 2.94 19.75
N HIS A 201 1.05 2.61 19.62
CA HIS A 201 2.15 3.20 20.38
C HIS A 201 2.73 4.36 19.57
N THR A 202 2.78 5.55 20.18
CA THR A 202 3.42 6.74 19.62
C THR A 202 4.52 7.21 20.58
N ALA A 203 5.58 7.83 20.05
CA ALA A 203 6.66 8.40 20.86
C ALA A 203 6.14 9.37 21.94
N ALA A 204 5.12 10.18 21.60
CA ALA A 204 4.47 11.08 22.54
C ALA A 204 3.71 10.36 23.67
N GLY A 205 3.16 9.16 23.41
CA GLY A 205 2.53 8.31 24.41
C GLY A 205 3.53 7.48 25.24
N ALA A 206 4.71 7.19 24.70
CA ALA A 206 5.77 6.43 25.38
C ALA A 206 6.60 7.29 26.35
N CYS A 207 6.73 8.60 26.12
CA CYS A 207 7.41 9.54 27.02
C CYS A 207 6.70 9.83 28.36
N SER A 208 5.67 9.06 28.73
CA SER A 208 4.93 9.20 30.00
C SER A 208 5.11 8.02 30.95
N LYS A 209 6.19 7.24 30.81
CA LYS A 209 6.55 6.17 31.76
C LYS A 209 7.87 6.43 32.45
#